data_AF-A0A6I6JWY3-F1
#
_entry.id   AF-A0A6I6JWY3-F1
#
_cell.length_a   1.000
_cell.length_b   1.000
_cell.length_c   1.000
_cell.angle_alpha   90.00
_cell.angle_beta   90.00
_cell.angle_gamma   90.00
#
_symmetry.space_group_name_H-M   'P 1'
#
loop_
_entity.id
_entity.type
_entity.pdbx_description
1 polymer ?
#
loop_
_entity_poly.entity_id
_entity_poly.type
_entity_poly.pdbx_seq_one_letter_code
_entity_poly.pdbx_strand_id
1 'polypeptide(L)'
;MIYIKNKSKINLVIDGVMLILLALIIGGGLMIKYVLLPGFKRNVLYGSDAELYFWGLDRHQWGSIHLYLGFVFLFLLFLHVILHWKMIVGIFSQMIKGQISRKIISVCIGGVALFFALAPLLLRPEVMPLERKYNHRQNTENFIREMQPMLPTQPSAQAFQRTAEKSNEEQKRSHLIHDFSKLEIFGSMTLEEVSQKYSIPLNRLAGTLNIPLNKSGERIGRLKRRYGFEIIELKETITQLKE
;
A
#
# COMPACT_ATOMS: atom_id res chain seq x y z
N MET A 1 -8.99 -33.37 -35.52
CA MET A 1 -7.89 -32.53 -36.07
C MET A 1 -8.54 -31.30 -36.69
N ILE A 2 -8.61 -30.19 -35.95
CA ILE A 2 -9.27 -28.97 -36.43
C ILE A 2 -8.34 -28.32 -37.47
N TYR A 3 -8.72 -28.39 -38.75
CA TYR A 3 -7.94 -27.84 -39.85
C TYR A 3 -8.19 -26.32 -39.92
N ILE A 4 -7.33 -25.55 -39.27
CA ILE A 4 -7.44 -24.09 -39.27
C ILE A 4 -6.79 -23.56 -40.56
N LYS A 5 -7.65 -23.24 -41.53
CA LYS A 5 -7.30 -22.56 -42.79
C LYS A 5 -6.63 -21.22 -42.42
N ASN A 6 -5.30 -21.12 -42.59
CA ASN A 6 -4.42 -19.97 -42.28
C ASN A 6 -3.77 -19.90 -40.88
N LYS A 7 -3.24 -21.03 -40.36
CA LYS A 7 -2.44 -21.08 -39.12
C LYS A 7 -1.42 -19.93 -38.98
N SER A 8 -0.64 -19.63 -40.03
CA SER A 8 0.38 -18.57 -39.96
C SER A 8 -0.19 -17.16 -39.79
N LYS A 9 -1.37 -16.87 -40.34
CA LYS A 9 -2.04 -15.58 -40.17
C LYS A 9 -2.55 -15.42 -38.73
N ILE A 10 -3.09 -16.49 -38.15
CA ILE A 10 -3.56 -16.48 -36.76
C ILE A 10 -2.38 -16.30 -35.79
N ASN A 11 -1.26 -16.98 -36.03
CA ASN A 11 -0.05 -16.78 -35.25
C ASN A 11 0.42 -15.32 -35.31
N LEU A 12 0.50 -14.74 -36.51
CA LEU A 12 0.90 -13.34 -36.68
C LEU A 12 -0.05 -12.36 -35.96
N VAL A 13 -1.36 -12.61 -36.00
CA VAL A 13 -2.35 -11.78 -35.30
C VAL A 13 -2.17 -11.91 -33.79
N ILE A 14 -1.99 -13.13 -33.26
CA ILE A 14 -1.76 -13.34 -31.82
C ILE A 14 -0.49 -12.62 -31.37
N ASP A 15 0.59 -12.70 -32.14
CA ASP A 15 1.86 -12.04 -31.83
C ASP A 15 1.70 -10.52 -31.85
N GLY A 16 1.00 -9.96 -32.84
CA GLY A 16 0.69 -8.54 -32.91
C GLY A 16 -0.17 -8.04 -31.75
N VAL A 17 -1.21 -8.80 -31.37
CA VAL A 17 -2.05 -8.49 -30.20
C VAL A 17 -1.24 -8.55 -28.92
N MET A 18 -0.39 -9.57 -28.75
CA MET A 18 0.49 -9.66 -27.59
C MET A 18 1.48 -8.49 -27.50
N LEU A 19 2.01 -8.02 -28.63
CA LEU A 19 2.91 -6.86 -28.65
C LEU A 19 2.21 -5.59 -28.15
N ILE A 20 0.97 -5.36 -28.60
CA ILE A 20 0.15 -4.23 -28.14
C ILE A 20 -0.15 -4.36 -26.64
N LEU A 21 -0.57 -5.54 -26.20
CA LEU A 21 -0.84 -5.81 -24.78
C LEU A 21 0.40 -5.60 -23.91
N LEU A 22 1.58 -6.03 -24.37
CA LEU A 22 2.84 -5.80 -23.68
C LEU A 22 3.11 -4.30 -23.51
N ALA A 23 2.93 -3.51 -24.57
CA ALA A 23 3.10 -2.07 -24.51
C ALA A 23 2.13 -1.42 -23.52
N LEU A 24 0.87 -1.86 -23.48
CA LEU A 24 -0.15 -1.37 -22.53
C LEU A 24 0.16 -1.76 -21.09
N ILE A 25 0.64 -2.99 -20.84
CA ILE A 25 1.02 -3.44 -19.50
C ILE A 25 2.21 -2.63 -19.00
N ILE A 26 3.28 -2.51 -19.79
CA ILE A 26 4.47 -1.73 -19.42
C ILE A 26 4.10 -0.26 -19.22
N GLY A 27 3.41 0.34 -20.19
CA GLY A 27 2.97 1.73 -20.13
C GLY A 27 2.06 2.00 -18.93
N GLY A 28 1.07 1.14 -18.69
CA GLY A 28 0.17 1.23 -17.54
C GLY A 28 0.90 1.05 -16.21
N GLY A 29 1.87 0.14 -16.12
CA GLY A 29 2.69 -0.04 -14.92
C GLY A 29 3.57 1.17 -14.62
N LEU A 30 4.21 1.76 -15.64
CA LEU A 30 4.97 2.99 -15.52
C LEU A 30 4.05 4.16 -15.11
N MET A 31 2.87 4.27 -15.71
CA MET A 31 1.88 5.28 -15.36
C MET A 31 1.44 5.17 -13.90
N ILE A 32 1.10 3.96 -13.42
CA ILE A 32 0.73 3.73 -12.01
C ILE A 32 1.89 4.05 -11.06
N LYS A 33 3.14 3.81 -11.48
CA LYS A 33 4.32 4.05 -10.64
C LYS A 33 4.71 5.54 -10.57
N TYR A 34 4.65 6.24 -11.70
CA TYR A 34 5.23 7.58 -11.84
C TYR A 34 4.19 8.71 -11.96
N VAL A 35 3.01 8.44 -12.52
CA VAL A 35 1.93 9.43 -12.69
C VAL A 35 0.95 9.37 -11.51
N LEU A 36 0.51 8.16 -11.13
CA LEU A 36 -0.35 7.97 -9.97
C LEU A 36 0.51 7.72 -8.72
N LEU A 37 1.14 8.79 -8.23
CA LEU A 37 2.09 8.73 -7.11
C LEU A 37 1.49 7.98 -5.91
N PRO A 38 2.31 7.21 -5.16
CA PRO A 38 1.85 6.52 -3.96
C PRO A 38 1.36 7.54 -2.94
N GLY A 39 0.34 7.17 -2.16
CA GLY A 39 -0.39 8.10 -1.27
C GLY A 39 0.51 8.98 -0.40
N PHE A 40 1.63 8.44 0.07
CA PHE A 40 2.67 9.19 0.75
C PHE A 40 3.26 10.37 -0.04
N LYS A 41 3.76 10.10 -1.25
CA LYS A 41 4.37 11.12 -2.12
C LYS A 41 3.33 12.14 -2.57
N ARG A 42 2.10 11.68 -2.83
CA ARG A 42 0.94 12.52 -3.12
C ARG A 42 0.65 13.49 -1.97
N ASN A 43 0.59 13.00 -0.73
CA ASN A 43 0.27 13.83 0.42
C ASN A 43 1.31 14.95 0.63
N VAL A 44 2.57 14.69 0.26
CA VAL A 44 3.66 15.68 0.29
C VAL A 44 3.52 16.75 -0.80
N LEU A 45 3.16 16.35 -2.03
CA LEU A 45 3.09 17.24 -3.19
C LEU A 45 1.78 18.03 -3.28
N TYR A 46 0.66 17.43 -2.88
CA TYR A 46 -0.69 17.95 -3.13
C TYR A 46 -1.56 18.06 -1.87
N GLY A 47 -1.06 17.64 -0.71
CA GLY A 47 -1.81 17.61 0.56
C GLY A 47 -2.59 16.30 0.77
N SER A 48 -3.00 16.06 2.02
CA SER A 48 -3.63 14.81 2.47
C SER A 48 -4.95 14.46 1.77
N ASP A 49 -5.61 15.46 1.19
CA ASP A 49 -6.97 15.35 0.62
C ASP A 49 -6.99 15.34 -0.91
N ALA A 50 -5.83 15.30 -1.58
CA ALA A 50 -5.77 15.32 -3.04
C ALA A 50 -5.75 13.91 -3.62
N GLU A 51 -6.76 13.51 -4.40
CA GLU A 51 -6.75 12.25 -5.15
C GLU A 51 -6.28 12.50 -6.59
N LEU A 52 -5.27 11.72 -7.05
CA LEU A 52 -4.79 11.80 -8.43
C LEU A 52 -5.65 10.90 -9.31
N TYR A 53 -6.34 11.52 -10.25
CA TYR A 53 -7.12 10.84 -11.27
C TYR A 53 -6.39 10.93 -12.60
N PHE A 54 -6.35 9.80 -13.31
CA PHE A 54 -5.98 9.78 -14.71
C PHE A 54 -7.15 9.19 -15.49
N TRP A 55 -7.69 9.96 -16.45
CA TRP A 55 -8.90 9.61 -17.18
C TRP A 55 -10.12 9.32 -16.27
N GLY A 56 -10.22 10.03 -15.14
CA GLY A 56 -11.30 9.84 -14.17
C GLY A 56 -11.19 8.57 -13.32
N LEU A 57 -10.08 7.82 -13.44
CA LEU A 57 -9.82 6.61 -12.65
C LEU A 57 -8.68 6.84 -11.67
N ASP A 58 -8.82 6.29 -10.47
CA ASP A 58 -7.79 6.35 -9.43
C ASP A 58 -6.74 5.24 -9.58
N ARG A 59 -5.70 5.28 -8.73
CA ARG A 59 -4.58 4.34 -8.76
C ARG A 59 -5.00 2.88 -8.60
N HIS A 60 -5.98 2.62 -7.74
CA HIS A 60 -6.47 1.28 -7.48
C HIS A 60 -7.20 0.73 -8.70
N GLN A 61 -8.05 1.55 -9.33
CA GLN A 61 -8.76 1.17 -10.54
C GLN A 61 -7.81 0.89 -11.71
N TRP A 62 -6.82 1.75 -11.94
CA TRP A 62 -5.76 1.46 -12.92
C TRP A 62 -4.97 0.21 -12.57
N GLY A 63 -4.73 -0.04 -11.28
CA GLY A 63 -4.15 -1.29 -10.77
C GLY A 63 -4.98 -2.52 -11.15
N SER A 64 -6.31 -2.45 -11.02
CA SER A 64 -7.23 -3.51 -11.44
C SER A 64 -7.18 -3.73 -12.95
N ILE A 65 -7.21 -2.66 -13.76
CA ILE A 65 -7.10 -2.76 -15.22
C ILE A 65 -5.77 -3.40 -15.64
N HIS A 66 -4.66 -2.95 -15.03
CA HIS A 66 -3.34 -3.51 -15.28
C HIS A 66 -3.28 -5.02 -14.95
N LEU A 67 -3.91 -5.44 -13.85
CA LEU A 67 -3.99 -6.86 -13.48
C LEU A 67 -4.78 -7.68 -14.52
N TYR A 68 -5.96 -7.20 -14.95
CA TYR A 68 -6.76 -7.90 -15.97
C TYR A 68 -6.04 -7.99 -17.31
N LEU A 69 -5.37 -6.92 -17.75
CA LEU A 69 -4.52 -6.94 -18.94
C LEU A 69 -3.40 -7.98 -18.80
N GLY A 70 -2.79 -8.09 -17.62
CA GLY A 70 -1.80 -9.11 -17.29
C GLY A 70 -2.34 -10.53 -17.46
N PHE A 71 -3.55 -10.83 -16.99
CA PHE A 71 -4.16 -12.15 -17.16
C PHE A 71 -4.48 -12.48 -18.62
N VAL A 72 -5.00 -11.52 -19.40
CA VAL A 72 -5.25 -11.71 -20.84
C VAL A 72 -3.95 -11.96 -21.59
N PHE A 73 -2.90 -11.19 -21.30
CA PHE A 73 -1.58 -11.39 -21.87
C PHE A 73 -1.00 -12.76 -21.50
N LEU A 74 -1.11 -13.19 -20.25
CA LEU A 74 -0.64 -14.50 -19.79
C LEU A 74 -1.34 -15.65 -20.54
N PHE A 75 -2.66 -15.56 -20.71
CA PHE A 75 -3.43 -16.53 -21.48
C PHE A 75 -2.97 -16.59 -22.95
N LEU A 76 -2.82 -15.45 -23.60
CA LEU A 76 -2.34 -15.38 -24.98
C LEU A 76 -0.90 -15.86 -25.12
N LEU A 77 -0.04 -15.60 -24.13
CA LEU A 77 1.34 -16.10 -24.10
C LEU A 77 1.37 -17.62 -24.03
N PHE A 78 0.52 -18.22 -23.20
CA PHE A 78 0.38 -19.68 -23.14
C PHE A 78 -0.07 -20.25 -24.49
N LEU A 79 -1.08 -19.63 -25.11
CA LEU A 79 -1.54 -20.02 -26.44
C LEU A 79 -0.44 -19.88 -27.49
N HIS A 80 0.32 -18.79 -27.49
CA HIS A 80 1.46 -18.56 -28.37
C HIS A 80 2.51 -19.67 -28.23
N VAL A 81 2.90 -20.03 -27.00
CA VAL A 81 3.86 -21.12 -26.74
C VAL A 81 3.36 -22.45 -27.31
N ILE A 82 2.07 -22.78 -27.15
CA ILE A 82 1.47 -23.99 -27.72
C ILE A 82 1.51 -23.96 -29.25
N LEU A 83 1.15 -22.83 -29.86
CA LEU A 83 1.13 -22.68 -31.32
C LEU A 83 2.52 -22.80 -31.96
N HIS A 84 3.55 -22.33 -31.25
CA HIS A 84 4.95 -22.36 -31.66
C HIS A 84 5.74 -23.56 -31.11
N TRP A 85 5.10 -24.51 -30.41
CA TRP A 85 5.76 -25.64 -29.74
C TRP A 85 6.74 -26.41 -30.62
N LYS A 86 6.36 -26.73 -31.87
CA LYS A 86 7.24 -27.44 -32.82
C LYS A 86 8.51 -26.64 -33.16
N MET A 87 8.38 -25.33 -33.34
CA MET A 87 9.50 -24.43 -33.60
C MET A 87 10.42 -24.34 -32.37
N ILE A 88 9.84 -24.20 -31.18
CA ILE A 88 10.58 -24.15 -29.91
C ILE A 88 11.42 -25.42 -29.74
N VAL A 89 10.82 -26.61 -29.93
CA VAL A 89 11.54 -27.88 -29.85
C VAL A 89 12.63 -27.98 -30.92
N GLY A 90 12.37 -27.49 -32.14
CA GLY A 90 13.35 -27.42 -33.22
C GLY A 90 14.57 -26.58 -32.86
N ILE A 91 14.36 -25.31 -32.49
CA ILE A 91 15.42 -24.38 -32.07
C ILE A 91 16.18 -24.95 -30.87
N PHE A 92 15.47 -25.44 -29.86
CA PHE A 92 16.09 -26.02 -28.67
C PHE A 92 16.95 -27.25 -28.99
N SER A 93 16.50 -28.10 -29.92
CA SER A 93 17.27 -29.26 -30.38
C SER A 93 18.50 -28.87 -31.20
N GLN A 94 18.48 -27.72 -31.88
CA GLN A 94 19.60 -27.21 -32.66
C GLN A 94 20.65 -26.52 -31.78
N MET A 95 20.21 -25.79 -30.75
CA MET A 95 21.11 -25.09 -29.83
C MET A 95 21.86 -26.05 -28.89
N ILE A 96 21.24 -27.18 -28.50
CA ILE A 96 21.82 -28.12 -27.54
C ILE A 96 21.86 -29.52 -28.16
N LYS A 97 23.05 -29.95 -28.60
CA LYS A 97 23.23 -31.23 -29.30
C LYS A 97 23.12 -32.46 -28.38
N GLY A 98 23.39 -32.32 -27.07
CA GLY A 98 23.39 -33.43 -26.11
C GLY A 98 22.00 -33.79 -25.58
N GLN A 99 21.57 -35.05 -25.73
CA GLN A 99 20.23 -35.50 -25.29
C GLN A 99 20.02 -35.45 -23.76
N ILE A 100 21.07 -35.72 -22.98
CA ILE A 100 21.05 -35.65 -21.52
C ILE A 100 20.96 -34.19 -21.05
N SER A 101 21.82 -33.33 -21.59
CA SER A 101 21.83 -31.89 -21.29
C SER A 101 20.48 -31.23 -21.60
N ARG A 102 19.83 -31.62 -22.70
CA ARG A 102 18.48 -31.16 -23.04
C ARG A 102 17.47 -31.50 -21.95
N LYS A 103 17.45 -32.75 -21.47
CA LYS A 103 16.52 -33.17 -20.39
C LYS A 103 16.80 -32.42 -19.09
N ILE A 104 18.06 -32.30 -18.69
CA ILE A 104 18.45 -31.58 -17.47
C ILE A 104 18.00 -30.12 -17.54
N ILE A 105 18.31 -29.42 -18.63
CA ILE A 105 17.96 -28.00 -18.80
C ILE A 105 16.44 -27.81 -18.79
N SER A 106 15.68 -28.65 -19.50
CA SER A 106 14.21 -28.56 -19.50
C SER A 106 13.62 -28.80 -18.10
N VAL A 107 14.16 -29.76 -17.34
CA VAL A 107 13.73 -30.02 -15.96
C VAL A 107 14.08 -28.84 -15.04
N CYS A 108 15.28 -28.28 -15.14
CA CYS A 108 15.69 -27.11 -14.36
C CYS A 108 14.82 -25.89 -14.65
N ILE A 109 14.59 -25.56 -15.93
CA ILE A 109 13.74 -24.42 -16.32
C ILE A 109 12.31 -24.63 -15.83
N GLY A 110 11.74 -25.83 -16.04
CA GLY A 110 10.40 -26.16 -15.55
C GLY A 110 10.28 -26.07 -14.03
N GLY A 111 11.30 -26.55 -13.31
CA GLY A 111 11.36 -26.49 -11.85
C GLY A 111 11.44 -25.06 -11.32
N VAL A 112 12.29 -24.21 -11.92
CA VAL A 112 12.39 -22.79 -11.56
C VAL A 112 11.08 -22.05 -11.85
N ALA A 113 10.48 -22.26 -13.02
CA ALA A 113 9.20 -21.65 -13.37
C ALA A 113 8.09 -22.07 -12.38
N LEU A 114 8.04 -23.35 -12.03
CA LEU A 114 7.08 -23.88 -11.06
C LEU A 114 7.30 -23.30 -9.65
N PHE A 115 8.56 -23.19 -9.22
CA PHE A 115 8.91 -22.56 -7.95
C PHE A 115 8.39 -21.13 -7.87
N PHE A 116 8.65 -20.28 -8.87
CA PHE A 116 8.16 -18.89 -8.88
C PHE A 116 6.63 -18.80 -8.97
N ALA A 117 5.98 -19.73 -9.66
CA ALA A 117 4.51 -19.77 -9.73
C ALA A 117 3.87 -20.15 -8.38
N LEU A 118 4.50 -21.06 -7.62
CA LEU A 118 3.98 -21.55 -6.34
C LEU A 118 4.50 -20.78 -5.12
N ALA A 119 5.62 -20.06 -5.24
CA ALA A 119 6.23 -19.31 -4.15
C ALA A 119 5.26 -18.36 -3.44
N PRO A 120 4.38 -17.60 -4.12
CA PRO A 120 3.40 -16.74 -3.45
C PRO A 120 2.38 -17.50 -2.58
N LEU A 121 2.16 -18.80 -2.84
CA LEU A 121 1.26 -19.66 -2.06
C LEU A 121 1.96 -20.32 -0.87
N LEU A 122 3.28 -20.53 -0.98
CA LEU A 122 4.09 -21.24 0.02
C LEU A 122 4.74 -20.26 1.03
N LEU A 123 5.10 -19.07 0.58
CA LEU A 123 5.76 -18.05 1.40
C LEU A 123 4.69 -17.33 2.23
N ARG A 124 4.66 -17.61 3.54
CA ARG A 124 3.89 -16.81 4.48
C ARG A 124 4.55 -15.43 4.57
N PRO A 125 3.80 -14.32 4.47
CA PRO A 125 4.38 -13.02 4.64
C PRO A 125 4.94 -12.89 6.05
N GLU A 126 6.17 -12.41 6.16
CA GLU A 126 6.75 -12.05 7.45
C GLU A 126 6.01 -10.83 7.98
N VAL A 127 5.21 -11.04 9.03
CA VAL A 127 4.48 -9.96 9.70
C VAL A 127 5.45 -9.28 10.65
N MET A 128 6.26 -8.35 10.13
CA MET A 128 7.04 -7.48 11.00
C MET A 128 6.07 -6.53 11.72
N PRO A 129 6.11 -6.40 13.06
CA PRO A 129 5.38 -5.35 13.74
C PRO A 129 5.82 -4.03 13.12
N LEU A 130 4.87 -3.25 12.64
CA LEU A 130 5.13 -1.96 12.04
C LEU A 130 5.86 -1.12 13.08
N GLU A 131 7.20 -1.05 13.01
CA GLU A 131 7.97 -0.13 13.82
C GLU A 131 7.55 1.25 13.33
N ARG A 132 6.57 1.83 14.03
CA ARG A 132 5.89 3.09 13.68
C ARG A 132 6.83 4.28 13.93
N LYS A 133 8.13 4.08 13.75
CA LYS A 133 9.24 4.93 14.16
C LYS A 133 9.90 5.48 12.90
N TYR A 134 9.67 6.77 12.65
CA TYR A 134 10.50 7.68 11.85
C TYR A 134 10.77 7.40 10.36
N ASN A 135 10.52 6.20 9.81
CA ASN A 135 10.85 5.92 8.40
C ASN A 135 9.95 6.65 7.40
N HIS A 136 8.69 6.93 7.75
CA HIS A 136 7.83 7.73 6.88
C HIS A 136 8.34 9.17 6.80
N ARG A 137 8.73 9.76 7.93
CA ARG A 137 9.29 11.12 7.98
C ARG A 137 10.63 11.22 7.23
N GLN A 138 11.56 10.29 7.44
CA GLN A 138 12.84 10.30 6.71
C GLN A 138 12.67 10.12 5.20
N ASN A 139 11.81 9.20 4.76
CA ASN A 139 11.49 9.09 3.32
C ASN A 139 10.79 10.35 2.79
N THR A 140 10.13 11.13 3.65
CA THR A 140 9.43 12.36 3.26
C THR A 140 10.46 13.43 3.04
N GLU A 141 11.33 13.61 4.03
CA GLU A 141 12.39 14.60 4.04
C GLU A 141 13.38 14.34 2.89
N ASN A 142 13.78 13.08 2.65
CA ASN A 142 14.62 12.71 1.52
C ASN A 142 13.93 12.98 0.17
N PHE A 143 12.65 12.61 0.04
CA PHE A 143 11.88 12.84 -1.18
C PHE A 143 11.66 14.34 -1.47
N ILE A 144 11.34 15.12 -0.43
CA ILE A 144 11.22 16.58 -0.52
C ILE A 144 12.55 17.17 -0.98
N ARG A 145 13.67 16.76 -0.35
CA ARG A 145 15.03 17.24 -0.70
C ARG A 145 15.42 16.92 -2.14
N GLU A 146 15.04 15.74 -2.64
CA GLU A 146 15.27 15.32 -4.04
C GLU A 146 14.38 16.07 -5.05
N MET A 147 13.14 16.41 -4.67
CA MET A 147 12.19 17.12 -5.54
C MET A 147 12.28 18.64 -5.47
N GLN A 148 12.91 19.19 -4.43
CA GLN A 148 13.08 20.64 -4.22
C GLN A 148 13.69 21.40 -5.42
N PRO A 149 14.66 20.84 -6.18
CA PRO A 149 15.19 21.50 -7.38
C PRO A 149 14.33 21.29 -8.65
N MET A 150 13.32 20.41 -8.61
CA MET A 150 12.45 20.07 -9.76
C MET A 150 11.03 20.63 -9.64
N LEU A 151 10.67 21.16 -8.47
CA LEU A 151 9.40 21.85 -8.25
C LEU A 151 9.43 23.22 -8.97
N PRO A 152 8.42 23.55 -9.78
CA PRO A 152 8.35 24.87 -10.41
C PRO A 152 8.35 25.95 -9.34
N THR A 153 9.31 26.87 -9.44
CA THR A 153 9.41 28.09 -8.63
C THR A 153 8.32 29.07 -9.04
N GLN A 154 7.06 28.80 -8.73
CA GLN A 154 6.03 29.85 -8.67
C GLN A 154 4.99 29.61 -7.58
N PRO A 155 4.45 30.70 -7.00
CA PRO A 155 4.13 30.76 -5.59
C PRO A 155 2.61 30.71 -5.36
N SER A 156 2.18 29.85 -4.44
CA SER A 156 1.06 30.21 -3.56
C SER A 156 1.60 30.25 -2.13
N ALA A 157 2.29 31.35 -1.82
CA ALA A 157 2.78 31.67 -0.48
C ALA A 157 1.67 31.59 0.60
N GLN A 158 0.40 31.62 0.18
CA GLN A 158 -0.76 31.45 1.07
C GLN A 158 -1.06 29.99 1.45
N ALA A 159 -0.71 29.00 0.61
CA ALA A 159 -0.87 27.58 0.97
C ALA A 159 0.24 27.11 1.93
N PHE A 160 1.46 27.63 1.74
CA PHE A 160 2.60 27.32 2.61
C PHE A 160 2.49 28.00 3.99
N GLN A 161 1.98 29.24 4.07
CA GLN A 161 1.73 29.90 5.37
C GLN A 161 0.66 29.19 6.21
N ARG A 162 -0.42 28.69 5.60
CA ARG A 162 -1.42 27.85 6.32
C ARG A 162 -0.84 26.52 6.82
N THR A 163 0.22 26.04 6.18
CA THR A 163 0.91 24.81 6.57
C THR A 163 1.91 25.07 7.71
N ALA A 164 2.52 26.26 7.77
CA ALA A 164 3.40 26.67 8.86
C ALA A 164 2.63 26.88 10.18
N GLU A 165 1.43 27.46 10.15
CA GLU A 165 0.56 27.57 11.33
C GLU A 165 0.05 26.20 11.80
N LYS A 166 -0.35 25.31 10.88
CA LYS A 166 -0.67 23.92 11.20
C LYS A 166 0.54 23.15 11.74
N SER A 167 1.75 23.40 11.24
CA SER A 167 2.97 22.72 11.71
C SER A 167 3.35 23.09 13.14
N ASN A 168 3.01 24.29 13.62
CA ASN A 168 3.22 24.66 15.02
C ASN A 168 2.22 23.96 15.95
N GLU A 169 0.96 23.82 15.53
CA GLU A 169 -0.01 23.00 16.26
C GLU A 169 0.36 21.51 16.22
N GLU A 170 0.84 21.01 15.08
CA GLU A 170 1.23 19.61 14.90
C GLU A 170 2.56 19.27 15.60
N GLN A 171 3.48 20.22 15.73
CA GLN A 171 4.68 20.12 16.55
C GLN A 171 4.34 20.12 18.05
N LYS A 172 3.42 20.99 18.49
CA LYS A 172 2.86 20.95 19.86
C LYS A 172 2.13 19.63 20.13
N ARG A 173 1.35 19.14 19.17
CA ARG A 173 0.70 17.81 19.20
C ARG A 173 1.72 16.68 19.22
N SER A 174 2.82 16.77 18.48
CA SER A 174 3.87 15.74 18.45
C SER A 174 4.58 15.61 19.80
N HIS A 175 4.80 16.73 20.48
CA HIS A 175 5.34 16.75 21.85
C HIS A 175 4.35 16.14 22.85
N LEU A 176 3.06 16.46 22.72
CA LEU A 176 1.97 15.86 23.50
C LEU A 176 1.83 14.34 23.24
N ILE A 177 1.94 13.90 21.98
CA ILE A 177 1.88 12.48 21.59
C ILE A 177 3.06 11.68 22.17
N HIS A 178 4.26 12.26 22.27
CA HIS A 178 5.39 11.63 22.94
C HIS A 178 5.10 11.40 24.43
N ASP A 179 4.42 12.33 25.10
CA ASP A 179 4.04 12.16 26.51
C ASP A 179 2.87 11.17 26.69
N PHE A 180 1.91 11.16 25.75
CA PHE A 180 0.82 10.18 25.70
C PHE A 180 1.27 8.74 25.43
N SER A 181 2.47 8.53 24.90
CA SER A 181 3.05 7.20 24.70
C SER A 181 3.42 6.51 26.01
N LYS A 182 3.66 7.27 27.09
CA LYS A 182 3.89 6.74 28.45
C LYS A 182 2.60 6.26 29.12
N LEU A 183 1.44 6.74 28.66
CA LEU A 183 0.13 6.34 29.17
C LEU A 183 -0.34 5.05 28.48
N GLU A 184 -0.13 3.92 29.14
CA GLU A 184 -0.64 2.60 28.78
C GLU A 184 -2.16 2.47 29.00
N ILE A 185 -2.94 3.08 28.11
CA ILE A 185 -4.40 3.02 28.09
C ILE A 185 -4.87 2.26 26.87
N PHE A 186 -5.66 1.22 27.11
CA PHE A 186 -6.21 0.35 26.07
C PHE A 186 -7.73 0.46 26.02
N GLY A 187 -8.32 0.35 24.83
CA GLY A 187 -9.78 0.39 24.67
C GLY A 187 -10.53 -0.76 25.35
N SER A 188 -9.81 -1.78 25.85
CA SER A 188 -10.37 -2.87 26.66
C SER A 188 -10.56 -2.49 28.13
N MET A 189 -9.91 -1.43 28.61
CA MET A 189 -10.01 -0.99 30.00
C MET A 189 -11.33 -0.27 30.27
N THR A 190 -11.74 -0.18 31.54
CA THR A 190 -12.88 0.65 32.00
C THR A 190 -12.39 2.01 32.53
N LEU A 191 -13.30 2.98 32.71
CA LEU A 191 -12.94 4.28 33.31
C LEU A 191 -12.55 4.12 34.78
N GLU A 192 -13.11 3.13 35.47
CA GLU A 192 -12.74 2.76 36.84
C GLU A 192 -11.31 2.23 36.91
N GLU A 193 -10.94 1.32 36.01
CA GLU A 193 -9.57 0.79 35.94
C GLU A 193 -8.56 1.89 35.61
N VAL A 194 -8.92 2.84 34.76
CA VAL A 194 -8.07 4.00 34.43
C VAL A 194 -7.98 4.97 35.61
N SER A 195 -9.09 5.25 36.30
CA SER A 195 -9.14 6.07 37.52
C SER A 195 -8.23 5.49 38.61
N GLN A 196 -8.30 4.17 38.82
CA GLN A 196 -7.47 3.46 39.80
C GLN A 196 -5.99 3.41 39.38
N LYS A 197 -5.70 3.14 38.10
CA LYS A 197 -4.33 3.04 37.58
C LYS A 197 -3.57 4.36 37.65
N TYR A 198 -4.25 5.48 37.46
CA TYR A 198 -3.63 6.81 37.45
C TYR A 198 -3.95 7.66 38.69
N SER A 199 -4.63 7.10 39.69
CA SER A 199 -5.02 7.78 40.93
C SER A 199 -5.81 9.08 40.73
N ILE A 200 -6.67 9.12 39.71
CA ILE A 200 -7.51 10.28 39.38
C ILE A 200 -8.95 10.00 39.83
N PRO A 201 -9.61 10.92 40.54
CA PRO A 201 -11.00 10.74 40.95
C PRO A 201 -11.95 10.47 39.77
N LEU A 202 -12.71 9.37 39.84
CA LEU A 202 -13.61 8.93 38.77
C LEU A 202 -14.65 10.00 38.38
N ASN A 203 -15.12 10.79 39.36
CA ASN A 203 -16.04 11.90 39.14
C ASN A 203 -15.45 13.02 38.26
N ARG A 204 -14.16 13.33 38.41
CA ARG A 204 -13.49 14.32 37.57
C ARG A 204 -13.25 13.78 36.17
N LEU A 205 -12.81 12.53 36.07
CA LEU A 205 -12.52 11.90 34.78
C LEU A 205 -13.79 11.70 33.94
N ALA A 206 -14.88 11.24 34.57
CA ALA A 206 -16.18 11.07 33.91
C ALA A 206 -16.86 12.42 33.61
N GLY A 207 -16.73 13.40 34.51
CA GLY A 207 -17.27 14.75 34.32
C GLY A 207 -16.66 15.49 33.13
N THR A 208 -15.33 15.45 32.98
CA THR A 208 -14.65 16.09 31.85
C THR A 208 -14.99 15.44 30.51
N LEU A 209 -15.28 14.13 30.49
CA LEU A 209 -15.65 13.38 29.29
C LEU A 209 -17.16 13.37 29.02
N ASN A 210 -17.97 14.05 29.83
CA ASN A 210 -19.44 14.03 29.78
C ASN A 210 -20.04 12.61 29.85
N ILE A 211 -19.39 11.70 30.57
CA ILE A 211 -19.83 10.31 30.72
C ILE A 211 -20.58 10.20 32.05
N PRO A 212 -21.82 9.67 32.07
CA PRO A 212 -22.55 9.53 33.30
C PRO A 212 -21.90 8.45 34.19
N LEU A 213 -21.78 8.75 35.48
CA LEU A 213 -21.10 7.91 36.49
C LEU A 213 -21.65 6.49 36.59
N ASN A 214 -22.90 6.27 36.19
CA ASN A 214 -23.52 4.94 36.14
C ASN A 214 -23.05 4.06 34.97
N LYS A 215 -22.15 4.56 34.10
CA LYS A 215 -21.60 3.86 32.92
C LYS A 215 -20.07 3.70 32.97
N SER A 216 -19.42 4.06 34.09
CA SER A 216 -17.97 4.01 34.27
C SER A 216 -17.36 2.61 34.19
N GLY A 217 -18.14 1.58 34.50
CA GLY A 217 -17.76 0.16 34.37
C GLY A 217 -17.82 -0.38 32.93
N GLU A 218 -18.27 0.39 31.95
CA GLU A 218 -18.21 -0.02 30.54
C GLU A 218 -16.80 0.15 29.96
N ARG A 219 -16.44 -0.71 29.01
CA ARG A 219 -15.14 -0.61 28.31
C ARG A 219 -15.03 0.73 27.57
N ILE A 220 -13.86 1.37 27.66
CA ILE A 220 -13.54 2.63 27.01
C ILE A 220 -13.82 2.56 25.51
N GLY A 221 -13.53 1.44 24.84
CA GLY A 221 -13.82 1.27 23.42
C GLY A 221 -15.31 1.33 23.06
N ARG A 222 -16.22 0.95 23.98
CA ARG A 222 -17.67 1.10 23.80
C ARG A 222 -18.12 2.53 24.12
N LEU A 223 -17.60 3.11 25.19
CA LEU A 223 -17.86 4.50 25.57
C LEU A 223 -17.41 5.48 24.48
N LYS A 224 -16.25 5.23 23.86
CA LYS A 224 -15.71 5.93 22.70
C LYS A 224 -16.75 6.06 21.58
N ARG A 225 -17.36 4.93 21.19
CA ARG A 225 -18.36 4.88 20.11
C ARG A 225 -19.69 5.54 20.47
N ARG A 226 -20.07 5.50 21.75
CA ARG A 226 -21.37 6.01 22.23
C ARG A 226 -21.34 7.52 22.49
N TYR A 227 -20.23 8.05 23.00
CA TYR A 227 -20.10 9.45 23.41
C TYR A 227 -19.16 10.25 22.51
N GLY A 228 -18.52 9.63 21.51
CA GLY A 228 -17.84 10.32 20.42
C GLY A 228 -16.47 10.91 20.75
N PHE A 229 -15.83 10.51 21.85
CA PHE A 229 -14.50 10.99 22.23
C PHE A 229 -13.38 10.11 21.65
N GLU A 230 -12.16 10.63 21.52
CA GLU A 230 -10.97 9.88 21.06
C GLU A 230 -10.09 9.40 22.22
N ILE A 231 -9.30 8.33 22.00
CA ILE A 231 -8.36 7.83 23.04
C ILE A 231 -7.30 8.89 23.39
N ILE A 232 -7.02 9.78 22.44
CA ILE A 232 -6.11 10.92 22.63
C ILE A 232 -6.71 11.93 23.62
N GLU A 233 -8.01 12.24 23.51
CA GLU A 233 -8.71 13.16 24.42
C GLU A 233 -8.79 12.61 25.85
N LEU A 234 -8.96 11.28 26.00
CA LEU A 234 -8.88 10.62 27.29
C LEU A 234 -7.48 10.76 27.91
N LYS A 235 -6.43 10.59 27.10
CA LYS A 235 -5.04 10.76 27.56
C LYS A 235 -4.72 12.21 27.91
N GLU A 236 -5.21 13.17 27.13
CA GLU A 236 -5.12 14.61 27.42
C GLU A 236 -5.75 14.94 28.77
N THR A 237 -6.97 14.45 29.01
CA THR A 237 -7.71 14.65 30.27
C THR A 237 -6.93 14.10 31.47
N ILE A 238 -6.30 12.93 31.32
CA ILE A 238 -5.50 12.31 32.37
C ILE A 238 -4.23 13.10 32.66
N THR A 239 -3.55 13.59 31.63
CA THR A 239 -2.36 14.45 31.82
C THR A 239 -2.73 15.76 32.50
N GLN A 240 -3.83 16.41 32.08
CA GLN A 240 -4.31 17.66 32.66
C GLN A 240 -4.79 17.55 34.11
N LEU A 241 -5.34 16.39 34.51
CA LEU A 241 -5.83 16.16 35.87
C LEU A 241 -4.74 15.61 36.82
N LYS A 242 -3.56 15.30 36.29
CA LYS A 242 -2.41 14.80 37.05
C LYS A 242 -1.43 15.93 37.43
N GLU A 243 -1.45 17.04 36.70
CA GLU A 243 -0.84 18.32 37.10
C GLU A 243 -1.69 19.00 38.20
#